data_AF-A0A0A6ULB5-F1
#
_entry.id   AF-A0A0A6ULB5-F1
#
_cell.length_a   1.000
_cell.length_b   1.000
_cell.length_c   1.000
_cell.angle_alpha   90.00
_cell.angle_beta   90.00
_cell.angle_gamma   90.00
#
_symmetry.space_group_name_H-M   'P 1'
#
loop_
_entity.id
_entity.type
_entity.pdbx_description
1 polymer ?
#
loop_
_entity_poly.entity_id
_entity_poly.type
_entity_poly.pdbx_seq_one_letter_code
_entity_poly.pdbx_strand_id
1 'polypeptide(L)'
;MHPDPLEDLPPASRAELTAAVCAAIDVDPATAEDIIRSTEPFWEAMERAGGLVDTWGGGEFCQVLPRVLSYIESVANPERGGVGH
;
A
#
# COMPACT_ATOMS: atom_id res chain seq x y z
N MET A 1 -8.49 11.92 14.92
CA MET A 1 -8.52 10.44 14.92
C MET A 1 -9.13 10.08 13.57
N HIS A 2 -8.32 9.56 12.65
CA HIS A 2 -8.84 9.11 11.36
C HIS A 2 -9.65 7.82 11.64
N PRO A 3 -10.89 7.66 11.14
CA PRO A 3 -11.63 6.40 11.26
C PRO A 3 -10.78 5.23 10.73
N ASP A 4 -10.90 4.05 11.35
CA ASP A 4 -10.23 2.85 10.84
C ASP A 4 -11.04 2.32 9.64
N PRO A 5 -10.52 2.36 8.41
CA PRO A 5 -11.26 1.92 7.22
C PRO A 5 -11.64 0.44 7.28
N LEU A 6 -10.98 -0.37 8.11
CA LEU A 6 -11.34 -1.77 8.34
C LEU A 6 -12.48 -1.95 9.35
N GLU A 7 -12.75 -0.97 10.21
CA GLU A 7 -13.89 -1.02 11.14
C GLU A 7 -15.20 -0.63 10.46
N ASP A 8 -15.14 0.14 9.36
CA ASP A 8 -16.30 0.49 8.54
C ASP A 8 -16.78 -0.64 7.62
N LEU A 9 -15.95 -1.68 7.44
CA LEU A 9 -16.27 -2.83 6.60
C LEU A 9 -17.03 -3.92 7.38
N PRO A 10 -18.02 -4.60 6.75
CA PRO A 10 -18.56 -5.83 7.31
C PRO A 10 -17.43 -6.85 7.57
N PRO A 11 -17.51 -7.66 8.65
CA PRO A 11 -16.44 -8.59 9.02
C PRO A 11 -16.03 -9.55 7.89
N ALA A 12 -16.99 -9.98 7.06
CA ALA A 12 -16.71 -10.83 5.90
C ALA A 12 -15.90 -10.11 4.81
N SER A 13 -16.23 -8.85 4.51
CA SER A 13 -15.51 -8.02 3.54
C SER A 13 -14.09 -7.71 4.01
N ARG A 14 -13.91 -7.43 5.31
CA ARG A 14 -12.58 -7.28 5.91
C ARG A 14 -11.73 -8.54 5.74
N ALA A 15 -12.27 -9.70 6.08
CA ALA A 15 -11.55 -10.97 5.96
C ALA A 15 -11.14 -11.27 4.50
N GLU A 16 -12.04 -11.03 3.55
CA GLU A 16 -11.78 -11.21 2.12
C GLU A 16 -10.68 -10.26 1.62
N LEU A 17 -10.76 -8.97 1.97
CA LEU A 17 -9.77 -7.97 1.58
C LEU A 17 -8.39 -8.28 2.18
N THR A 18 -8.32 -8.59 3.48
CA THR A 18 -7.06 -8.97 4.14
C THR A 18 -6.46 -10.21 3.48
N ALA A 19 -7.26 -11.24 3.18
CA ALA A 19 -6.77 -12.43 2.49
C ALA A 19 -6.23 -12.13 1.09
N ALA A 20 -6.90 -11.25 0.33
CA ALA A 20 -6.45 -10.83 -0.99
C ALA A 20 -5.10 -10.10 -0.92
N VAL A 21 -4.91 -9.21 0.05
CA VAL A 21 -3.63 -8.50 0.26
C VAL A 21 -2.53 -9.48 0.67
N CYS A 22 -2.80 -10.38 1.64
CA CYS A 22 -1.83 -11.42 2.01
C CYS A 22 -1.36 -12.23 0.80
N ALA A 23 -2.28 -12.64 -0.09
CA ALA A 23 -1.96 -13.42 -1.28
C ALA A 23 -1.21 -12.61 -2.35
N ALA A 24 -1.47 -11.31 -2.47
CA ALA A 24 -0.89 -10.48 -3.51
C ALA A 24 0.57 -10.09 -3.24
N ILE A 25 0.94 -9.89 -1.97
CA ILE A 25 2.26 -9.36 -1.58
C ILE A 25 3.00 -10.26 -0.58
N ASP A 26 2.48 -11.45 -0.29
CA ASP A 26 3.10 -12.48 0.58
C ASP A 26 3.46 -11.97 1.98
N VAL A 27 2.45 -11.44 2.69
CA VAL A 27 2.60 -10.92 4.06
C VAL A 27 1.60 -11.57 5.02
N ASP A 28 1.86 -11.47 6.32
CA ASP A 28 0.94 -11.96 7.35
C ASP A 28 -0.31 -11.05 7.48
N PRO A 29 -1.41 -11.56 8.08
CA PRO A 29 -2.66 -10.81 8.18
C PRO A 29 -2.56 -9.48 8.94
N ALA A 30 -1.74 -9.39 10.00
CA ALA A 30 -1.60 -8.16 10.76
C ALA A 30 -0.90 -7.08 9.92
N THR A 31 0.18 -7.46 9.24
CA THR A 31 0.87 -6.59 8.29
C THR A 31 -0.05 -6.17 7.13
N ALA A 32 -0.86 -7.09 6.60
CA ALA A 32 -1.83 -6.78 5.56
C ALA A 32 -2.88 -5.75 6.02
N GLU A 33 -3.42 -5.91 7.22
CA GLU A 33 -4.37 -4.93 7.77
C GLU A 33 -3.74 -3.55 7.98
N ASP A 34 -2.50 -3.49 8.46
CA ASP A 34 -1.79 -2.22 8.64
C ASP A 34 -1.53 -1.52 7.30
N ILE A 35 -1.24 -2.29 6.24
CA ILE A 35 -1.15 -1.77 4.88
C ILE A 35 -2.49 -1.19 4.44
N ILE A 36 -3.59 -1.93 4.62
CA ILE A 36 -4.94 -1.46 4.26
C ILE A 36 -5.28 -0.16 5.00
N ARG A 37 -5.06 -0.10 6.32
CA ARG A 37 -5.26 1.13 7.12
C ARG A 37 -4.44 2.32 6.62
N SER A 38 -3.27 2.04 6.05
CA SER A 38 -2.37 3.06 5.52
C SER A 38 -2.75 3.55 4.11
N THR A 39 -3.60 2.81 3.38
CA THR A 39 -3.94 3.15 1.98
C THR A 39 -4.76 4.44 1.87
N GLU A 40 -5.75 4.66 2.73
CA GLU A 40 -6.59 5.86 2.68
C GLU A 40 -5.80 7.14 3.04
N PRO A 41 -5.03 7.21 4.15
CA PRO A 41 -4.19 8.36 4.43
C PRO A 41 -3.17 8.67 3.32
N PHE A 42 -2.62 7.62 2.69
CA PHE A 42 -1.71 7.77 1.57
C PHE A 42 -2.43 8.35 0.34
N TRP A 43 -3.61 7.83 0.02
CA TRP A 43 -4.48 8.34 -1.04
C TRP A 43 -4.81 9.82 -0.86
N GLU A 44 -5.28 10.21 0.33
CA GLU A 44 -5.57 11.61 0.63
C GLU A 44 -4.33 12.51 0.52
N ALA A 45 -3.15 12.01 0.91
CA ALA A 45 -1.91 12.77 0.76
C ALA A 45 -1.57 13.02 -0.70
N MET A 46 -1.78 12.04 -1.58
CA MET A 46 -1.59 12.19 -3.03
C MET A 46 -2.63 13.13 -3.66
N GLU A 47 -3.87 13.09 -3.20
CA GLU A 47 -4.91 14.06 -3.59
C GLU A 47 -4.49 15.50 -3.22
N ARG A 48 -4.06 15.72 -1.98
CA ARG A 48 -3.57 17.04 -1.54
C ARG A 48 -2.31 17.51 -2.27
N ALA A 49 -1.48 16.58 -2.73
CA ALA A 49 -0.26 16.88 -3.50
C ALA A 49 -0.54 17.33 -4.95
N GLY A 50 -1.80 17.41 -5.37
CA GLY A 50 -2.20 17.98 -6.67
C GLY A 50 -3.14 17.11 -7.49
N GLY A 51 -3.97 16.27 -6.87
CA GLY A 51 -4.87 15.35 -7.57
C GLY A 51 -4.11 14.27 -8.33
N LEU A 52 -2.98 13.80 -7.77
CA LEU A 52 -2.14 12.80 -8.45
C LEU A 52 -2.88 11.49 -8.71
N VAL A 53 -3.82 11.18 -7.83
CA VAL A 53 -4.65 10.00 -7.91
C VAL A 53 -5.61 10.04 -9.12
N ASP A 54 -6.33 11.14 -9.32
CA ASP A 54 -7.22 11.33 -10.47
C ASP A 54 -6.44 11.47 -11.79
N THR A 55 -5.21 12.01 -11.74
CA THR A 55 -4.36 12.21 -12.93
C THR A 55 -3.61 10.95 -13.37
N TRP A 56 -3.46 9.94 -12.51
CA TRP A 56 -2.73 8.70 -12.81
C TRP A 56 -3.55 7.60 -13.47
N GLY A 57 -4.87 7.82 -13.65
CA GLY A 57 -5.75 6.94 -14.42
C GLY A 57 -5.58 5.45 -14.14
N GLY A 58 -5.42 5.01 -12.89
CA GLY A 58 -5.14 3.61 -12.49
C GLY A 58 -3.82 3.00 -13.00
N GLY A 59 -3.42 3.25 -14.25
CA GLY A 59 -2.26 2.68 -14.93
C GLY A 59 -0.94 3.32 -14.52
N GLU A 60 -0.89 4.64 -14.25
CA GLU A 60 0.33 5.28 -13.76
C GLU A 60 0.58 4.92 -12.28
N PHE A 61 -0.48 4.68 -11.51
CA PHE A 61 -0.36 4.12 -10.16
C PHE A 61 0.32 2.74 -10.21
N CYS A 62 -0.06 1.87 -11.16
CA CYS A 62 0.62 0.60 -11.39
C CYS A 62 2.09 0.74 -11.82
N GLN A 63 2.54 1.90 -12.31
CA GLN A 63 3.94 2.15 -12.64
C GLN A 63 4.74 2.79 -11.49
N VAL A 64 4.09 3.64 -10.69
CA VAL A 64 4.72 4.36 -9.57
C VAL A 64 4.82 3.46 -8.34
N LEU A 65 3.77 2.71 -8.01
CA LEU A 65 3.72 1.86 -6.82
C LEU A 65 4.88 0.84 -6.77
N PRO A 66 5.21 0.09 -7.84
CA PRO A 66 6.35 -0.84 -7.81
C PRO A 66 7.69 -0.14 -7.55
N ARG A 67 7.88 1.09 -8.05
CA ARG A 67 9.11 1.86 -7.82
C ARG A 67 9.22 2.35 -6.38
N VAL A 68 8.10 2.81 -5.82
CA VAL A 68 8.03 3.21 -4.40
C VAL A 68 8.29 2.01 -3.50
N LEU A 69 7.66 0.87 -3.77
CA LEU A 69 7.89 -0.37 -3.03
C LEU A 69 9.34 -0.85 -3.13
N SER A 70 9.93 -0.83 -4.32
CA SER A 70 11.34 -1.17 -4.53
C SER A 70 12.29 -0.24 -3.76
N TYR A 71 11.99 1.06 -3.72
CA TYR A 71 12.75 2.01 -2.92
C TYR A 71 12.63 1.73 -1.41
N ILE A 72 11.40 1.50 -0.92
CA ILE A 72 11.15 1.16 0.49
C ILE A 72 11.91 -0.12 0.85
N GLU A 73 11.84 -1.15 0.02
CA GLU A 73 12.57 -2.41 0.22
C GLU A 73 14.08 -2.18 0.28
N SER A 74 14.62 -1.38 -0.64
CA SER A 74 16.05 -1.04 -0.67
C SER A 74 16.52 -0.31 0.60
N VAL A 75 15.66 0.53 1.19
CA VAL A 75 15.99 1.28 2.41
C VAL A 75 15.76 0.44 3.66
N ALA A 76 14.72 -0.38 3.68
CA ALA A 76 14.40 -1.27 4.81
C ALA A 76 15.36 -2.47 4.89
N ASN A 77 15.96 -2.88 3.77
CA ASN A 77 16.84 -4.04 3.68
C ASN A 77 18.16 -3.72 2.95
N PRO A 78 19.01 -2.86 3.54
CA PRO A 78 20.20 -2.32 2.87
C PRO A 78 21.24 -3.40 2.49
N GLU A 79 21.22 -4.57 3.13
CA GLU A 79 22.15 -5.67 2.85
C GLU A 79 21.78 -6.53 1.62
N ARG A 80 20.57 -6.37 1.07
CA ARG A 80 20.15 -7.01 -0.19
C ARG A 80 20.35 -6.14 -1.44
N GLY A 81 20.63 -4.85 -1.27
CA GLY A 81 20.84 -3.87 -2.34
C GLY A 81 22.27 -3.82 -2.89
N GLY A 82 23.07 -4.87 -2.72
CA GLY A 82 24.42 -4.97 -3.25
C GLY A 82 24.45 -5.16 -4.77
N VAL A 83 24.11 -4.10 -5.52
CA VAL A 83 24.61 -3.96 -6.89
C VAL A 83 26.00 -3.36 -6.77
N GLY A 84 27.01 -4.18 -7.09
CA GLY A 84 28.38 -3.71 -7.26
C GLY A 84 28.43 -2.58 -8.29
N HIS A 85 29.13 -1.52 -7.89
CA HIS A 85 29.79 -0.46 -8.66
C HIS A 85 29.28 -0.16 -10.09
#